data_AF-A0A2V7VFX2-F1
#
_entry.id   AF-A0A2V7VFX2-F1
#
_cell.length_a   1.000
_cell.length_b   1.000
_cell.length_c   1.000
_cell.angle_alpha   90.00
_cell.angle_beta   90.00
_cell.angle_gamma   90.00
#
_symmetry.space_group_name_H-M   'P 1'
#
loop_
_entity.id
_entity.type
_entity.pdbx_description
1 polymer ?
#
loop_
_entity_poly.entity_id
_entity_poly.type
_entity_poly.pdbx_seq_one_letter_code
_entity_poly.pdbx_strand_id
1 'polypeptide(L)'
;MDTFLGAPRYATTNPPEAPGTSGLPRNLCQVTGLNQNYTSKVGTPYHVQIEDRGPLMDAASEQWVRRVNVIVYANYGEPNARIVHGRDHDFLDLRSQEHNRAIERRIQELAGEARGVIEEREERMVRRVKALLREYHRTKDEVAKREFEEMNALYPFVFSRAFCDLRQEKGRPALEKEAPAAEPEPDVVEVETVYPLDAALRERVLEIERVAFELTEDLAQLKARGRADDILLQTCAKLLGRARDNLHRHDSADFAARRLEMTRNSLVTAWRQVRALLLRV
;
A
#
# COMPACT_ATOMS: atom_id res chain seq x y z
N MET A 1 45.99 -16.55 19.71
CA MET A 1 45.98 -16.23 18.27
C MET A 1 44.55 -16.39 17.83
N ASP A 2 43.80 -15.29 17.85
CA ASP A 2 42.39 -15.26 17.48
C ASP A 2 42.20 -14.19 16.41
N THR A 3 41.89 -14.65 15.20
CA THR A 3 41.48 -13.84 14.05
C THR A 3 40.08 -14.29 13.67
N PHE A 4 39.07 -13.46 13.96
CA PHE A 4 37.73 -13.59 13.37
C PHE A 4 37.21 -12.21 12.92
N LEU A 5 37.53 -11.93 11.66
CA LEU A 5 36.66 -11.44 10.58
C LEU A 5 35.57 -10.42 10.96
N GLY A 6 35.88 -9.16 10.65
CA GLY A 6 34.94 -8.06 10.60
C GLY A 6 33.92 -8.20 9.46
N ALA A 7 32.72 -7.71 9.72
CA ALA A 7 31.60 -7.64 8.79
C ALA A 7 31.98 -6.89 7.49
N PRO A 8 31.39 -7.27 6.33
CA PRO A 8 31.63 -6.59 5.08
C PRO A 8 31.06 -5.17 5.13
N ARG A 9 31.95 -4.17 5.10
CA ARG A 9 31.60 -2.78 4.84
C ARG A 9 31.12 -2.70 3.39
N TYR A 10 29.84 -2.49 3.17
CA TYR A 10 29.33 -2.08 1.88
C TYR A 10 30.05 -0.79 1.48
N ALA A 11 30.76 -0.84 0.35
CA ALA A 11 31.46 0.30 -0.22
C ALA A 11 30.44 1.41 -0.49
N THR A 12 30.56 2.50 0.27
CA THR A 12 29.89 3.78 0.03
C THR A 12 30.45 4.41 -1.23
N THR A 13 29.93 4.03 -2.39
CA THR A 13 30.03 4.89 -3.57
C THR A 13 29.02 6.02 -3.39
N ASN A 14 29.46 7.13 -2.81
CA ASN A 14 28.65 8.34 -2.74
C ASN A 14 28.22 8.73 -4.16
N PRO A 15 26.91 8.86 -4.45
CA PRO A 15 26.47 9.40 -5.72
C PRO A 15 26.93 10.85 -5.88
N PRO A 16 27.17 11.33 -7.12
CA PRO A 16 27.74 12.65 -7.38
C PRO A 16 26.92 13.76 -6.71
N GLU A 17 27.61 14.70 -6.06
CA GLU A 17 27.00 15.87 -5.42
C GLU A 17 26.34 16.77 -6.49
N ALA A 18 25.06 17.05 -6.31
CA ALA A 18 24.34 18.00 -7.15
C ALA A 18 24.81 19.43 -6.81
N PRO A 19 25.00 20.32 -7.81
CA PRO A 19 25.41 21.69 -7.58
C PRO A 19 24.29 22.49 -6.92
N GLY A 20 24.54 23.07 -5.73
CA GLY A 20 23.57 23.86 -4.98
C GLY A 20 23.72 23.72 -3.46
N THR A 21 24.87 24.12 -2.91
CA THR A 21 25.22 24.10 -1.49
C THR A 21 24.56 25.24 -0.72
N SER A 22 23.24 25.15 -0.49
CA SER A 22 22.54 26.03 0.47
C SER A 22 21.45 25.26 1.21
N GLY A 23 21.82 24.16 1.86
CA GLY A 23 20.90 23.33 2.63
C GLY A 23 21.65 22.47 3.63
N LEU A 24 20.91 21.91 4.59
CA LEU A 24 21.44 20.97 5.57
C LEU A 24 22.15 19.80 4.87
N PRO A 25 23.23 19.26 5.48
CA PRO A 25 23.78 17.97 5.11
C PRO A 25 22.70 16.88 5.05
N ARG A 26 22.77 15.97 4.08
CA ARG A 26 21.73 14.93 3.86
C ARG A 26 21.54 14.01 5.07
N ASN A 27 22.61 13.69 5.78
CA ASN A 27 22.57 12.92 7.02
C ASN A 27 21.85 13.64 8.17
N LEU A 28 21.64 14.96 8.07
CA LEU A 28 20.85 15.76 9.02
C LEU A 28 19.43 16.03 8.52
N CYS A 29 19.05 15.48 7.35
CA CYS A 29 17.72 15.58 6.78
C CYS A 29 16.86 14.34 7.07
N GLN A 30 17.33 13.41 7.90
CA GLN A 30 16.54 12.28 8.38
C GLN A 30 15.97 12.61 9.75
N VAL A 31 14.68 12.35 9.93
CA VAL A 31 13.99 12.47 11.23
C VAL A 31 13.59 11.11 11.74
N THR A 32 13.34 11.02 13.05
CA THR A 32 12.89 9.78 13.67
C THR A 32 11.55 9.35 13.08
N GLY A 33 11.50 8.11 12.62
CA GLY A 33 10.28 7.47 12.13
C GLY A 33 9.28 7.10 13.23
N LEU A 34 8.25 6.35 12.86
CA LEU A 34 7.29 5.75 13.78
C LEU A 34 7.42 4.22 13.72
N ASN A 35 7.38 3.56 14.88
CA ASN A 35 7.48 2.12 14.98
C ASN A 35 6.66 1.70 16.22
N GLN A 36 5.39 1.34 16.00
CA GLN A 36 4.43 1.18 17.10
C GLN A 36 3.40 0.08 16.83
N ASN A 37 3.05 -0.66 17.88
CA ASN A 37 1.96 -1.64 17.90
C ASN A 37 0.62 -0.98 18.23
N TYR A 38 -0.44 -1.47 17.60
CA TYR A 38 -1.82 -1.06 17.80
C TYR A 38 -2.75 -2.29 17.79
N THR A 39 -4.01 -2.06 18.17
CA THR A 39 -5.09 -3.03 18.07
C THR A 39 -6.26 -2.35 17.37
N SER A 40 -6.84 -3.02 16.37
CA SER A 40 -7.95 -2.47 15.60
C SER A 40 -9.27 -2.56 16.37
N LYS A 41 -10.32 -1.91 15.88
CA LYS A 41 -11.67 -2.01 16.49
C LYS A 41 -12.21 -3.44 16.55
N VAL A 42 -11.83 -4.30 15.61
CA VAL A 42 -12.26 -5.71 15.61
C VAL A 42 -11.39 -6.59 16.52
N GLY A 43 -10.30 -6.05 17.07
CA GLY A 43 -9.39 -6.73 17.98
C GLY A 43 -8.13 -7.30 17.33
N THR A 44 -7.89 -7.03 16.04
CA THR A 44 -6.69 -7.50 15.34
C THR A 44 -5.46 -6.73 15.83
N PRO A 45 -4.41 -7.41 16.32
CA PRO A 45 -3.13 -6.75 16.58
C PRO A 45 -2.41 -6.43 15.27
N TYR A 46 -1.93 -5.19 15.14
CA TYR A 46 -1.17 -4.74 13.98
C TYR A 46 -0.02 -3.80 14.40
N HIS A 47 0.95 -3.65 13.50
CA HIS A 47 2.16 -2.87 13.69
C HIS A 47 2.31 -1.88 12.53
N VAL A 48 2.55 -0.61 12.85
CA VAL A 48 2.83 0.43 11.86
C VAL A 48 4.30 0.83 11.97
N GLN A 49 5.00 0.72 10.86
CA GLN A 49 6.38 1.14 10.68
C GLN A 49 6.43 2.24 9.62
N ILE A 50 6.93 3.41 9.99
CA ILE A 50 7.14 4.55 9.11
C ILE A 50 8.60 4.96 9.22
N GLU A 51 9.31 4.96 8.10
CA GLU A 51 10.73 5.28 8.04
C GLU A 51 10.97 6.46 7.11
N ASP A 52 11.63 7.50 7.61
CA ASP A 52 12.20 8.54 6.77
C ASP A 52 13.54 8.04 6.20
N ARG A 53 13.55 7.67 4.93
CA ARG A 53 14.76 7.26 4.21
C ARG A 53 15.67 8.45 3.88
N GLY A 54 15.20 9.68 4.14
CA GLY A 54 15.92 10.90 3.85
C GLY A 54 16.05 11.18 2.35
N PRO A 55 16.96 12.09 1.96
CA PRO A 55 17.21 12.42 0.57
C PRO A 55 17.85 11.26 -0.19
N LEU A 56 17.23 10.81 -1.28
CA LEU A 56 17.73 9.79 -2.18
C LEU A 56 17.51 10.17 -3.64
N MET A 57 18.33 9.61 -4.53
CA MET A 57 18.11 9.71 -5.98
C MET A 57 17.09 8.65 -6.38
N ASP A 58 15.90 9.06 -6.79
CA ASP A 58 14.86 8.14 -7.28
C ASP A 58 15.22 7.63 -8.67
N ALA A 59 15.48 6.33 -8.80
CA ALA A 59 15.88 5.75 -10.07
C ALA A 59 14.81 5.90 -11.16
N ALA A 60 13.53 5.90 -10.81
CA ALA A 60 12.46 6.01 -11.80
C ALA A 60 12.32 7.43 -12.36
N SER A 61 12.32 8.47 -11.52
CA SER A 61 12.21 9.87 -11.95
C SER A 61 13.54 10.52 -12.32
N GLU A 62 14.67 9.93 -11.90
CA GLU A 62 16.02 10.52 -12.00
C GLU A 62 16.11 11.87 -11.27
N GLN A 63 15.35 12.02 -10.18
CA GLN A 63 15.29 13.22 -9.36
C GLN A 63 15.67 12.92 -7.91
N TRP A 64 16.27 13.91 -7.26
CA TRP A 64 16.44 13.88 -5.81
C TRP A 64 15.09 14.11 -5.13
N VAL A 65 14.71 13.17 -4.27
CA VAL A 65 13.49 13.21 -3.47
C VAL A 65 13.82 12.88 -2.03
N ARG A 66 12.96 13.29 -1.10
CA ARG A 66 12.96 12.76 0.26
C ARG A 66 11.85 11.73 0.38
N ARG A 67 12.19 10.49 0.74
CA ARG A 67 11.21 9.40 0.77
C ARG A 67 10.86 8.99 2.19
N VAL A 68 9.57 8.97 2.49
CA VAL A 68 9.02 8.36 3.71
C VAL A 68 8.29 7.08 3.31
N ASN A 69 8.75 5.95 3.84
CA ASN A 69 8.17 4.65 3.59
C ASN A 69 7.22 4.28 4.74
N VAL A 70 6.02 3.79 4.42
CA VAL A 70 5.02 3.30 5.37
C VAL A 70 4.79 1.82 5.10
N ILE A 71 4.85 0.99 6.15
CA ILE A 71 4.53 -0.43 6.11
C ILE A 71 3.63 -0.75 7.30
N VAL A 72 2.54 -1.47 7.04
CA VAL A 72 1.64 -1.99 8.06
C VAL A 72 1.67 -3.50 8.04
N TYR A 73 1.95 -4.09 9.19
CA TYR A 73 1.88 -5.52 9.42
C TYR A 73 0.64 -5.83 10.25
N ALA A 74 -0.17 -6.80 9.86
CA ALA A 74 -1.29 -7.26 10.67
C ALA A 74 -1.14 -8.74 10.96
N ASN A 75 -1.57 -9.14 12.16
CA ASN A 75 -1.67 -10.54 12.53
C ASN A 75 -3.15 -10.94 12.60
N TYR A 76 -3.60 -11.66 11.57
CA TYR A 76 -4.95 -12.20 11.48
C TYR A 76 -5.08 -13.63 12.05
N GLY A 77 -4.22 -14.02 13.01
CA GLY A 77 -4.22 -15.36 13.60
C GLY A 77 -3.24 -16.34 12.94
N GLU A 78 -2.38 -15.86 12.04
CA GLU A 78 -1.29 -16.63 11.47
C GLU A 78 -0.04 -16.59 12.38
N PRO A 79 0.88 -17.58 12.28
CA PRO A 79 2.11 -17.61 13.08
C PRO A 79 3.01 -16.38 12.85
N ASN A 80 2.94 -15.79 11.66
CA ASN A 80 3.72 -14.62 11.27
C ASN A 80 2.78 -13.48 10.89
N ALA A 81 3.09 -12.26 11.35
CA ALA A 81 2.42 -11.07 10.85
C ALA A 81 2.75 -10.88 9.36
N ARG A 82 1.74 -10.51 8.58
CA ARG A 82 1.88 -10.27 7.14
C ARG A 82 1.78 -8.78 6.85
N ILE A 83 2.45 -8.33 5.79
CA ILE A 83 2.31 -6.94 5.34
C ILE A 83 0.98 -6.82 4.61
N VAL A 84 0.15 -5.89 5.08
CA VAL A 84 -1.21 -5.67 4.60
C VAL A 84 -1.38 -4.32 3.90
N HIS A 85 -0.40 -3.44 4.07
CA HIS A 85 -0.32 -2.16 3.38
C HIS A 85 1.14 -1.71 3.32
N GLY A 86 1.56 -1.20 2.18
CA GLY A 86 2.87 -0.59 2.00
C GLY A 86 2.76 0.59 1.04
N ARG A 87 3.44 1.70 1.34
CA ARG A 87 3.46 2.87 0.46
C ARG A 87 4.71 3.71 0.63
N ASP A 88 5.28 4.14 -0.49
CA ASP A 88 6.32 5.17 -0.54
C ASP A 88 5.67 6.54 -0.78
N HIS A 89 6.07 7.52 0.04
CA HIS A 89 5.70 8.92 -0.10
C HIS A 89 6.92 9.74 -0.43
N ASP A 90 6.95 10.30 -1.64
CA ASP A 90 8.02 11.17 -2.11
C ASP A 90 7.68 12.64 -1.83
N PHE A 91 8.64 13.35 -1.24
CA PHE A 91 8.62 14.78 -1.00
C PHE A 91 9.76 15.44 -1.76
N LEU A 92 9.63 16.75 -1.99
CA LEU A 92 10.71 17.57 -2.53
C LEU A 92 11.95 17.48 -1.63
N ASP A 93 13.14 17.42 -2.22
CA ASP A 93 14.41 17.44 -1.48
C ASP A 93 14.74 18.84 -0.94
N LEU A 94 13.95 19.30 0.04
CA LEU A 94 14.17 20.57 0.74
C LEU A 94 14.99 20.33 2.01
N ARG A 95 16.28 20.66 1.94
CA ARG A 95 17.25 20.39 3.01
C ARG A 95 17.23 21.50 4.08
N SER A 96 16.19 21.58 4.89
CA SER A 96 16.04 22.58 5.96
C SER A 96 15.44 22.01 7.25
N GLN A 97 15.70 22.68 8.39
CA GLN A 97 15.11 22.28 9.67
C GLN A 97 13.59 22.44 9.69
N GLU A 98 13.06 23.42 8.96
CA GLU A 98 11.62 23.61 8.80
C GLU A 98 10.99 22.45 8.05
N HIS A 99 11.65 21.99 6.98
CA HIS A 99 11.18 20.82 6.24
C HIS A 99 11.27 19.54 7.08
N ASN A 100 12.30 19.37 7.90
CA ASN A 100 12.36 18.27 8.88
C ASN A 100 11.14 18.26 9.81
N ARG A 101 10.78 19.41 10.39
CA ARG A 101 9.57 19.53 11.25
C ARG A 101 8.28 19.26 10.47
N ALA A 102 8.23 19.62 9.20
CA ALA A 102 7.08 19.31 8.34
C ALA A 102 6.96 17.80 8.10
N ILE A 103 8.09 17.11 7.84
CA ILE A 103 8.12 15.66 7.67
C ILE A 103 7.78 14.93 8.97
N GLU A 104 8.24 15.40 10.13
CA GLU A 104 7.83 14.86 11.43
C GLU A 104 6.30 14.90 11.62
N ARG A 105 5.67 16.04 11.31
CA ARG A 105 4.20 16.15 11.34
C ARG A 105 3.55 15.20 10.35
N ARG A 106 4.10 15.12 9.13
CA ARG A 106 3.57 14.24 8.09
C ARG A 106 3.66 12.77 8.47
N ILE A 107 4.72 12.33 9.16
CA ILE A 107 4.84 10.96 9.70
C ILE A 107 3.69 10.66 10.66
N GLN A 108 3.31 11.60 11.52
CA GLN A 108 2.17 11.41 12.44
C GLN A 108 0.83 11.34 11.69
N GLU A 109 0.65 12.17 10.67
CA GLU A 109 -0.54 12.12 9.79
C GLU A 109 -0.62 10.79 9.05
N LEU A 110 0.49 10.34 8.45
CA LEU A 110 0.61 9.06 7.78
C LEU A 110 0.32 7.88 8.72
N ALA A 111 0.70 7.96 9.99
CA ALA A 111 0.33 6.97 10.99
C ALA A 111 -1.19 6.98 11.26
N GLY A 112 -1.84 8.15 11.24
CA GLY A 112 -3.30 8.24 11.27
C GLY A 112 -3.96 7.58 10.05
N GLU A 113 -3.47 7.91 8.86
CA GLU A 113 -3.95 7.36 7.58
C GLU A 113 -3.76 5.84 7.52
N ALA A 114 -2.59 5.34 7.89
CA ALA A 114 -2.27 3.90 7.91
C ALA A 114 -3.20 3.12 8.86
N ARG A 115 -3.55 3.70 10.01
CA ARG A 115 -4.56 3.11 10.90
C ARG A 115 -5.95 3.09 10.25
N GLY A 116 -6.32 4.18 9.57
CA GLY A 116 -7.58 4.26 8.80
C GLY A 116 -7.69 3.17 7.74
N VAL A 117 -6.60 2.89 7.01
CA VAL A 117 -6.56 1.83 5.99
C VAL A 117 -6.92 0.46 6.58
N ILE A 118 -6.39 0.11 7.76
CA ILE A 118 -6.70 -1.16 8.43
C ILE A 118 -8.17 -1.21 8.87
N GLU A 119 -8.65 -0.13 9.48
CA GLU A 119 -10.03 -0.07 9.97
C GLU A 119 -11.04 -0.19 8.81
N GLU A 120 -10.85 0.55 7.72
CA GLU A 120 -11.70 0.50 6.54
C GLU A 120 -11.66 -0.89 5.86
N ARG A 121 -10.46 -1.48 5.79
CA ARG A 121 -10.27 -2.81 5.24
C ARG A 121 -11.01 -3.87 6.06
N GLU A 122 -10.89 -3.84 7.38
CA GLU A 122 -11.59 -4.77 8.26
C GLU A 122 -13.11 -4.54 8.24
N GLU A 123 -13.57 -3.30 8.19
CA GLU A 123 -14.98 -2.98 8.09
C GLU A 123 -15.62 -3.53 6.80
N ARG A 124 -14.91 -3.47 5.67
CA ARG A 124 -15.33 -4.14 4.43
C ARG A 124 -15.41 -5.66 4.60
N MET A 125 -14.39 -6.27 5.18
CA MET A 125 -14.41 -7.72 5.44
C MET A 125 -15.56 -8.11 6.38
N VAL A 126 -15.86 -7.30 7.42
CA VAL A 126 -17.03 -7.49 8.29
C VAL A 126 -18.32 -7.41 7.47
N ARG A 127 -18.48 -6.40 6.61
CA ARG A 127 -19.66 -6.28 5.73
C ARG A 127 -19.84 -7.51 4.83
N ARG A 128 -18.76 -7.99 4.21
CA ARG A 128 -18.77 -9.21 3.37
C ARG A 128 -19.18 -10.44 4.16
N VAL A 129 -18.58 -10.69 5.32
CA VAL A 129 -18.94 -11.83 6.18
C VAL A 129 -20.41 -11.76 6.59
N LYS A 130 -20.92 -10.55 6.90
CA LYS A 130 -22.35 -10.37 7.22
C LYS A 130 -23.25 -10.70 6.02
N ALA A 131 -22.87 -10.32 4.81
CA ALA A 131 -23.60 -10.65 3.59
C ALA A 131 -23.64 -12.17 3.35
N LEU A 132 -22.50 -12.84 3.43
CA LEU A 132 -22.38 -14.30 3.26
C LEU A 132 -23.20 -15.07 4.30
N LEU A 133 -23.15 -14.65 5.57
CA LEU A 133 -23.95 -15.27 6.63
C LEU A 133 -25.46 -15.11 6.38
N ARG A 134 -25.90 -13.91 5.97
CA ARG A 134 -27.32 -13.66 5.64
C ARG A 134 -27.76 -14.48 4.44
N GLU A 135 -26.92 -14.57 3.41
CA GLU A 135 -27.18 -15.38 2.22
C GLU A 135 -27.33 -16.85 2.58
N TYR A 136 -26.35 -17.46 3.23
CA TYR A 136 -26.42 -18.86 3.66
C TYR A 136 -27.65 -19.14 4.54
N HIS A 137 -27.97 -18.23 5.48
CA HIS A 137 -29.18 -18.41 6.30
C HIS A 137 -30.48 -18.39 5.48
N ARG A 138 -30.54 -17.63 4.39
CA ARG A 138 -31.70 -17.50 3.51
C ARG A 138 -31.80 -18.64 2.49
N THR A 139 -30.69 -18.95 1.80
CA THR A 139 -30.68 -19.85 0.62
C THR A 139 -30.18 -21.25 0.94
N LYS A 140 -29.47 -21.44 2.06
CA LYS A 140 -28.72 -22.66 2.38
C LYS A 140 -27.69 -23.02 1.30
N ASP A 141 -27.15 -22.00 0.63
CA ASP A 141 -26.11 -22.18 -0.37
C ASP A 141 -24.77 -22.63 0.25
N GLU A 142 -24.30 -23.81 -0.14
CA GLU A 142 -23.04 -24.38 0.32
C GLU A 142 -21.81 -23.67 -0.27
N VAL A 143 -21.96 -22.81 -1.28
CA VAL A 143 -20.86 -21.95 -1.77
C VAL A 143 -20.64 -20.80 -0.78
N ALA A 144 -21.70 -20.04 -0.45
CA ALA A 144 -21.63 -19.00 0.57
C ALA A 144 -21.13 -19.53 1.93
N LYS A 145 -21.50 -20.77 2.27
CA LYS A 145 -21.02 -21.45 3.48
C LYS A 145 -19.51 -21.66 3.48
N ARG A 146 -18.98 -22.26 2.41
CA ARG A 146 -17.54 -22.47 2.25
C ARG A 146 -16.78 -21.15 2.34
N GLU A 147 -17.28 -20.11 1.67
CA GLU A 147 -16.63 -18.81 1.65
C GLU A 147 -16.55 -18.16 3.05
N PHE A 148 -17.62 -18.19 3.85
CA PHE A 148 -17.53 -17.62 5.20
C PHE A 148 -16.70 -18.49 6.15
N GLU A 149 -16.65 -19.81 5.95
CA GLU A 149 -15.80 -20.73 6.71
C GLU A 149 -14.31 -20.47 6.43
N GLU A 150 -13.95 -20.25 5.17
CA GLU A 150 -12.60 -19.82 4.76
C GLU A 150 -12.24 -18.46 5.37
N MET A 151 -13.17 -17.48 5.32
CA MET A 151 -12.97 -16.18 5.95
C MET A 151 -12.81 -16.28 7.48
N ASN A 152 -13.52 -17.19 8.15
CA ASN A 152 -13.35 -17.41 9.58
C ASN A 152 -11.98 -18.00 9.91
N ALA A 153 -11.47 -18.91 9.08
CA ALA A 153 -10.15 -19.49 9.26
C ALA A 153 -9.04 -18.45 9.08
N LEU A 154 -9.17 -17.56 8.11
CA LEU A 154 -8.18 -16.53 7.80
C LEU A 154 -8.30 -15.27 8.67
N TYR A 155 -9.51 -14.94 9.12
CA TYR A 155 -9.83 -13.68 9.81
C TYR A 155 -10.79 -13.90 11.00
N PRO A 156 -10.38 -14.66 12.03
CA PRO A 156 -11.25 -15.03 13.15
C PRO A 156 -11.80 -13.83 13.93
N PHE A 157 -11.02 -12.76 14.11
CA PHE A 157 -11.48 -11.54 14.81
C PHE A 157 -12.55 -10.79 14.01
N VAL A 158 -12.34 -10.66 12.69
CA VAL A 158 -13.31 -10.06 11.76
C VAL A 158 -14.61 -10.86 11.76
N PHE A 159 -14.52 -12.20 11.69
CA PHE A 159 -15.68 -13.07 11.70
C PHE A 159 -16.46 -12.99 13.02
N SER A 160 -15.75 -13.04 14.15
CA SER A 160 -16.34 -12.89 15.49
C SER A 160 -17.08 -11.56 15.62
N ARG A 161 -16.50 -10.46 15.11
CA ARG A 161 -17.14 -9.15 15.09
C ARG A 161 -18.42 -9.15 14.25
N ALA A 162 -18.34 -9.63 13.01
CA ALA A 162 -19.48 -9.72 12.10
C ALA A 162 -20.64 -10.52 12.70
N PHE A 163 -20.34 -11.65 13.34
CA PHE A 163 -21.33 -12.50 14.00
C PHE A 163 -21.98 -11.80 15.21
N CYS A 164 -21.18 -11.14 16.05
CA CYS A 164 -21.68 -10.35 17.17
C CYS A 164 -22.62 -9.22 16.71
N ASP A 165 -22.22 -8.46 15.69
CA ASP A 165 -23.01 -7.36 15.14
C ASP A 165 -24.36 -7.88 14.59
N LEU A 166 -24.37 -8.99 13.85
CA LEU A 166 -25.61 -9.61 13.37
C LEU A 166 -26.53 -10.09 14.49
N ARG A 167 -25.97 -10.62 15.59
CA ARG A 167 -26.78 -11.03 16.75
C ARG A 167 -27.42 -9.83 17.43
N GLN A 168 -26.70 -8.72 17.55
CA GLN A 168 -27.23 -7.48 18.13
C GLN A 168 -28.32 -6.87 17.24
N GLU A 169 -28.15 -6.88 15.92
CA GLU A 169 -29.18 -6.46 14.95
C GLU A 169 -30.49 -7.25 15.11
N LYS A 170 -30.41 -8.57 15.29
CA LYS A 170 -31.59 -9.43 15.52
C LYS A 170 -32.28 -9.17 16.87
N GLY A 171 -31.56 -8.66 17.86
CA GLY A 171 -32.06 -8.35 19.20
C GLY A 171 -32.64 -6.95 19.35
N ARG A 172 -32.52 -6.07 18.33
CA ARG A 172 -33.08 -4.72 18.37
C ARG A 172 -34.59 -4.77 18.05
N PRO A 173 -35.49 -4.30 18.95
CA PRO A 173 -36.89 -4.11 18.60
C PRO A 173 -36.99 -3.06 17.49
N ALA A 174 -37.89 -3.28 16.53
CA ALA A 174 -38.04 -2.52 15.29
C ALA A 174 -38.53 -1.07 15.49
N LEU A 175 -37.75 -0.26 16.17
CA LEU A 175 -37.85 1.20 16.15
C LEU A 175 -36.70 1.67 15.26
N GLU A 176 -37.08 2.34 14.17
CA GLU A 176 -36.24 2.78 13.05
C GLU A 176 -35.92 1.66 12.05
N LYS A 177 -36.91 1.34 11.20
CA LYS A 177 -36.60 1.01 9.81
C LYS A 177 -35.91 2.25 9.21
N GLU A 178 -34.59 2.33 9.34
CA GLU A 178 -33.81 3.09 8.36
C GLU A 178 -34.20 2.55 6.97
N ALA A 179 -34.32 3.49 6.02
CA ALA A 179 -34.66 3.21 4.63
C ALA A 179 -33.89 1.99 4.11
N PRO A 180 -34.46 1.19 3.20
CA PRO A 180 -33.76 0.03 2.64
C PRO A 180 -32.35 0.48 2.24
N ALA A 181 -31.35 -0.04 2.95
CA ALA A 181 -29.96 0.19 2.62
C ALA A 181 -29.84 -0.11 1.13
N ALA A 182 -29.29 0.87 0.38
CA ALA A 182 -29.05 0.73 -1.04
C ALA A 182 -28.51 -0.67 -1.32
N GLU A 183 -29.00 -1.29 -2.40
CA GLU A 183 -28.50 -2.58 -2.89
C GLU A 183 -26.98 -2.63 -2.69
N PRO A 184 -26.44 -3.73 -2.11
CA PRO A 184 -25.01 -3.78 -1.84
C PRO A 184 -24.31 -3.46 -3.15
N GLU A 185 -23.64 -2.30 -3.20
CA GLU A 185 -22.70 -2.04 -4.27
C GLU A 185 -21.85 -3.30 -4.37
N PRO A 186 -21.63 -3.84 -5.58
CA PRO A 186 -20.81 -5.02 -5.73
C PRO A 186 -19.54 -4.73 -4.94
N ASP A 187 -19.33 -5.52 -3.88
CA ASP A 187 -18.18 -5.38 -3.00
C ASP A 187 -17.01 -5.73 -3.92
N VAL A 188 -16.47 -4.72 -4.61
CA VAL A 188 -15.38 -4.89 -5.54
C VAL A 188 -14.29 -5.42 -4.64
N VAL A 189 -14.01 -6.71 -4.77
CA VAL A 189 -12.93 -7.35 -4.06
C VAL A 189 -11.70 -6.55 -4.44
N GLU A 190 -11.26 -5.67 -3.53
CA GLU A 190 -9.94 -5.09 -3.62
C GLU A 190 -9.01 -6.28 -3.53
N VAL A 191 -8.60 -6.73 -4.72
CA VAL A 191 -7.56 -7.73 -4.85
C VAL A 191 -6.38 -7.19 -4.03
N GLU A 192 -5.89 -7.99 -3.09
CA GLU A 192 -4.89 -7.57 -2.11
C GLU A 192 -3.49 -7.66 -2.71
N THR A 193 -2.77 -6.54 -2.78
CA THR A 193 -1.35 -6.55 -3.17
C THR A 193 -0.59 -7.51 -2.25
N VAL A 194 0.08 -8.49 -2.86
CA VAL A 194 0.91 -9.45 -2.14
C VAL A 194 2.28 -8.82 -1.91
N TYR A 195 2.58 -8.49 -0.66
CA TYR A 195 3.87 -7.96 -0.25
C TYR A 195 4.81 -9.10 0.20
N PRO A 196 5.94 -9.32 -0.50
CA PRO A 196 6.92 -10.32 -0.10
C PRO A 196 7.61 -9.94 1.22
N LEU A 197 7.96 -10.96 2.02
CA LEU A 197 8.82 -10.75 3.20
C LEU A 197 10.27 -10.43 2.79
N ASP A 198 10.72 -10.93 1.64
CA ASP A 198 12.01 -10.55 1.06
C ASP A 198 12.08 -9.05 0.81
N ALA A 199 13.12 -8.40 1.33
CA ALA A 199 13.25 -6.95 1.31
C ALA A 199 13.39 -6.40 -0.12
N ALA A 200 14.18 -7.05 -0.98
CA ALA A 200 14.42 -6.57 -2.34
C ALA A 200 13.15 -6.70 -3.21
N LEU A 201 12.42 -7.81 -3.06
CA LEU A 201 11.15 -7.99 -3.75
C LEU A 201 10.08 -7.03 -3.23
N ARG A 202 10.04 -6.77 -1.91
CA ARG A 202 9.13 -5.77 -1.33
C ARG A 202 9.40 -4.38 -1.88
N GLU A 203 10.66 -3.95 -1.96
CA GLU A 203 11.00 -2.65 -2.53
C GLU A 203 10.54 -2.52 -3.98
N ARG A 204 10.64 -3.59 -4.78
CA ARG A 204 10.10 -3.59 -6.15
C ARG A 204 8.58 -3.46 -6.17
N VAL A 205 7.86 -4.12 -5.27
CA VAL A 205 6.40 -3.99 -5.16
C VAL A 205 6.02 -2.55 -4.81
N LEU A 206 6.67 -1.96 -3.80
CA LEU A 206 6.44 -0.58 -3.40
C LEU A 206 6.73 0.42 -4.52
N GLU A 207 7.81 0.21 -5.28
CA GLU A 207 8.14 1.05 -6.42
C GLU A 207 7.12 0.91 -7.56
N ILE A 208 6.64 -0.30 -7.84
CA ILE A 208 5.57 -0.53 -8.84
C ILE A 208 4.30 0.22 -8.43
N GLU A 209 3.87 0.09 -7.17
CA GLU A 209 2.67 0.78 -6.68
C GLU A 209 2.82 2.30 -6.75
N ARG A 210 3.99 2.82 -6.35
CA ARG A 210 4.30 4.25 -6.45
C ARG A 210 4.26 4.73 -7.91
N VAL A 211 4.97 4.08 -8.82
CA VAL A 211 5.02 4.48 -10.24
C VAL A 211 3.64 4.34 -10.90
N ALA A 212 2.86 3.32 -10.53
CA ALA A 212 1.49 3.17 -11.01
C ALA A 212 0.57 4.32 -10.54
N PHE A 213 0.72 4.75 -9.28
CA PHE A 213 0.03 5.92 -8.75
C PHE A 213 0.41 7.20 -9.49
N GLU A 214 1.71 7.50 -9.60
CA GLU A 214 2.22 8.67 -10.33
C GLU A 214 1.79 8.70 -11.80
N LEU A 215 1.85 7.55 -12.48
CA LEU A 215 1.37 7.42 -13.86
C LEU A 215 -0.13 7.73 -13.96
N THR A 216 -0.94 7.30 -12.98
CA THR A 216 -2.38 7.56 -12.97
C THR A 216 -2.66 9.06 -12.81
N GLU A 217 -1.97 9.72 -11.89
CA GLU A 217 -2.06 11.17 -11.67
C GLU A 217 -1.64 11.97 -12.90
N ASP A 218 -0.49 11.64 -13.51
CA ASP A 218 0.01 12.34 -14.69
C ASP A 218 -0.93 12.13 -15.91
N LEU A 219 -1.53 10.95 -16.06
CA LEU A 219 -2.53 10.70 -17.10
C LEU A 219 -3.82 11.51 -16.87
N ALA A 220 -4.29 11.59 -15.63
CA ALA A 220 -5.45 12.40 -15.28
C ALA A 220 -5.19 13.88 -15.62
N GLN A 221 -4.00 14.39 -15.31
CA GLN A 221 -3.58 15.75 -15.67
C GLN A 221 -3.46 15.95 -17.19
N LEU A 222 -2.86 15.02 -17.93
CA LEU A 222 -2.79 15.10 -19.40
C LEU A 222 -4.19 15.12 -20.04
N LYS A 223 -5.10 14.28 -19.53
CA LYS A 223 -6.49 14.24 -19.97
C LYS A 223 -7.20 15.55 -19.67
N ALA A 224 -7.03 16.12 -18.47
CA ALA A 224 -7.59 17.42 -18.12
C ALA A 224 -7.07 18.56 -19.00
N ARG A 225 -5.83 18.47 -19.50
CA ARG A 225 -5.24 19.42 -20.46
C ARG A 225 -5.63 19.16 -21.93
N GLY A 226 -6.43 18.12 -22.22
CA GLY A 226 -6.81 17.76 -23.60
C GLY A 226 -5.64 17.26 -24.46
N ARG A 227 -4.57 16.75 -23.82
CA ARG A 227 -3.31 16.33 -24.49
C ARG A 227 -3.06 14.82 -24.47
N ALA A 228 -4.00 14.05 -23.91
CA ALA A 228 -3.96 12.60 -23.96
C ALA A 228 -4.80 12.13 -25.16
N ASP A 229 -4.20 11.32 -26.05
CA ASP A 229 -4.96 10.60 -27.05
C ASP A 229 -5.51 9.29 -26.47
N ASP A 230 -6.52 8.73 -27.14
CA ASP A 230 -7.19 7.50 -26.67
C ASP A 230 -6.24 6.29 -26.67
N ILE A 231 -5.26 6.26 -27.58
CA ILE A 231 -4.31 5.17 -27.70
C ILE A 231 -3.38 5.14 -26.48
N LEU A 232 -2.86 6.29 -26.05
CA LEU A 232 -2.05 6.42 -24.84
C LEU A 232 -2.86 6.01 -23.61
N LEU A 233 -4.07 6.53 -23.46
CA LEU A 233 -4.94 6.20 -22.33
C LEU A 233 -5.23 4.70 -22.26
N GLN A 234 -5.60 4.07 -23.37
CA GLN A 234 -5.86 2.63 -23.42
C GLN A 234 -4.60 1.80 -23.17
N THR A 235 -3.44 2.22 -23.69
CA THR A 235 -2.17 1.50 -23.50
C THR A 235 -1.73 1.55 -22.04
N CYS A 236 -1.77 2.73 -21.42
CA CYS A 236 -1.45 2.88 -20.01
C CYS A 236 -2.45 2.15 -19.12
N ALA A 237 -3.76 2.16 -19.44
CA ALA A 237 -4.76 1.39 -18.71
C ALA A 237 -4.46 -0.12 -18.73
N LYS A 238 -4.04 -0.67 -19.88
CA LYS A 238 -3.62 -2.08 -19.98
C LYS A 238 -2.36 -2.38 -19.18
N LEU A 239 -1.39 -1.46 -19.17
CA LEU A 239 -0.16 -1.61 -18.37
C LEU A 239 -0.47 -1.58 -16.87
N LEU A 240 -1.30 -0.63 -16.42
CA LEU A 240 -1.75 -0.52 -15.04
C LEU A 240 -2.56 -1.76 -14.62
N GLY A 241 -3.46 -2.24 -15.47
CA GLY A 241 -4.21 -3.48 -15.24
C GLY A 241 -3.29 -4.69 -15.09
N ARG A 242 -2.31 -4.85 -15.98
CA ARG A 242 -1.32 -5.93 -15.89
C ARG A 242 -0.44 -5.81 -14.63
N ALA A 243 -0.04 -4.59 -14.29
CA ALA A 243 0.74 -4.33 -13.08
C ALA A 243 -0.04 -4.72 -11.84
N ARG A 244 -1.32 -4.31 -11.78
CA ARG A 244 -2.29 -4.76 -10.79
C ARG A 244 -2.27 -6.28 -10.75
N ASP A 245 -2.66 -6.99 -11.81
CA ASP A 245 -2.71 -8.46 -11.83
C ASP A 245 -1.42 -9.13 -11.34
N ASN A 246 -0.27 -8.57 -11.69
CA ASN A 246 1.03 -9.06 -11.26
C ASN A 246 1.26 -8.89 -9.75
N LEU A 247 0.84 -7.80 -9.14
CA LEU A 247 0.99 -7.59 -7.69
C LEU A 247 0.13 -8.55 -6.85
N HIS A 248 -0.91 -9.16 -7.44
CA HIS A 248 -1.83 -10.07 -6.74
C HIS A 248 -1.45 -11.56 -6.84
N ARG A 249 -0.42 -11.90 -7.61
CA ARG A 249 -0.06 -13.30 -7.87
C ARG A 249 0.80 -13.90 -6.77
N HIS A 250 0.40 -15.07 -6.28
CA HIS A 250 1.18 -15.94 -5.42
C HIS A 250 2.02 -16.91 -6.26
N ASP A 251 3.15 -16.43 -6.79
CA ASP A 251 4.08 -17.25 -7.58
C ASP A 251 5.30 -17.70 -6.73
N SER A 252 6.10 -18.64 -7.26
CA SER A 252 7.42 -18.95 -6.69
C SER A 252 8.36 -17.74 -6.75
N ALA A 253 9.31 -17.66 -5.80
CA ALA A 253 10.18 -16.49 -5.62
C ALA A 253 10.95 -16.07 -6.89
N ASP A 254 11.53 -17.03 -7.62
CA ASP A 254 12.31 -16.75 -8.84
C ASP A 254 11.45 -16.18 -9.97
N PHE A 255 10.24 -16.73 -10.15
CA PHE A 255 9.31 -16.26 -11.15
C PHE A 255 8.73 -14.89 -10.77
N ALA A 256 8.44 -14.68 -9.49
CA ALA A 256 8.01 -13.40 -8.94
C ALA A 256 9.07 -12.31 -9.19
N ALA A 257 10.35 -12.60 -8.91
CA ALA A 257 11.44 -11.65 -9.10
C ALA A 257 11.52 -11.12 -10.54
N ARG A 258 11.58 -12.03 -11.52
CA ARG A 258 11.67 -11.66 -12.94
C ARG A 258 10.41 -10.92 -13.43
N ARG A 259 9.24 -11.35 -12.98
CA ARG A 259 7.95 -10.75 -13.37
C ARG A 259 7.79 -9.34 -12.81
N LEU A 260 8.11 -9.13 -11.54
CA LEU A 260 8.08 -7.81 -10.91
C LEU A 260 9.06 -6.86 -11.61
N GLU A 261 10.27 -7.33 -11.92
CA GLU A 261 11.27 -6.55 -12.65
C GLU A 261 10.76 -6.08 -14.03
N MET A 262 10.18 -6.99 -14.83
CA MET A 262 9.59 -6.63 -16.12
C MET A 262 8.42 -5.63 -15.98
N THR A 263 7.60 -5.81 -14.93
CA THR A 263 6.48 -4.92 -14.62
C THR A 263 6.97 -3.52 -14.29
N ARG A 264 7.95 -3.42 -13.38
CA ARG A 264 8.61 -2.16 -13.01
C ARG A 264 9.14 -1.45 -14.24
N ASN A 265 9.96 -2.13 -15.05
CA ASN A 265 10.60 -1.51 -16.21
C ASN A 265 9.58 -0.98 -17.23
N SER A 266 8.50 -1.73 -17.46
CA SER A 266 7.42 -1.30 -18.36
C SER A 266 6.71 -0.05 -17.85
N LEU A 267 6.37 -0.03 -16.55
CA LEU A 267 5.69 1.11 -15.94
C LEU A 267 6.58 2.36 -15.88
N VAL A 268 7.84 2.22 -15.45
CA VAL A 268 8.78 3.34 -15.37
C VAL A 268 8.98 3.96 -16.76
N THR A 269 9.12 3.14 -17.80
CA THR A 269 9.24 3.63 -19.17
C THR A 269 8.01 4.41 -19.61
N ALA A 270 6.81 3.86 -19.40
CA ALA A 270 5.55 4.51 -19.75
C ALA A 270 5.36 5.82 -18.96
N TRP A 271 5.64 5.81 -17.67
CA TRP A 271 5.56 6.99 -16.81
C TRP A 271 6.49 8.10 -17.27
N ARG A 272 7.77 7.80 -17.57
CA ARG A 272 8.70 8.79 -18.09
C ARG A 272 8.21 9.41 -19.40
N GLN A 273 7.62 8.62 -20.30
CA GLN A 273 7.06 9.13 -21.55
C GLN A 273 5.86 10.06 -21.31
N VAL A 274 4.93 9.65 -20.45
CA VAL A 274 3.75 10.44 -20.07
C VAL A 274 4.18 11.75 -19.40
N ARG A 275 5.11 11.68 -18.44
CA ARG A 275 5.63 12.84 -17.72
C ARG A 275 6.38 13.79 -18.66
N ALA A 276 7.15 13.29 -19.62
CA ALA A 276 7.79 14.11 -20.64
C ALA A 276 6.76 14.86 -21.50
N LEU A 277 5.63 14.23 -21.84
CA LEU A 277 4.55 14.90 -22.56
C LEU A 277 3.89 15.99 -21.71
N LEU A 278 3.72 15.76 -20.41
CA LEU A 278 3.13 16.70 -19.46
C LEU A 278 4.00 17.94 -19.23
N LEU A 279 5.33 17.75 -19.26
CA LEU A 279 6.33 18.81 -19.09
C LEU A 279 6.64 19.62 -20.36
N ARG A 280 6.30 19.12 -21.55
CA ARG A 280 6.43 19.88 -22.81
C ARG A 280 5.41 21.01 -22.83
N VAL A 281 5.80 22.21 -22.40
CA VAL A 281 5.02 23.46 -22.51
C VAL A 281 4.78 23.82 -23.97
#